data_AF-A0A8T5S4M1-F1
#
_entry.id   AF-A0A8T5S4M1-F1
#
_cell.length_a   1.000
_cell.length_b   1.000
_cell.length_c   1.000
_cell.angle_alpha   90.00
_cell.angle_beta   90.00
_cell.angle_gamma   90.00
#
_symmetry.space_group_name_H-M   'P 1'
#
loop_
_entity.id
_entity.type
_entity.pdbx_description
1 polymer ?
#
loop_
_entity_poly.entity_id
_entity_poly.type
_entity_poly.pdbx_seq_one_letter_code
_entity_poly.pdbx_strand_id
1 'polypeptide(L)'
;MSNEIKFKPKSIEEAEEDYKKLHLTAEQKKIVVSLAQLINQYLPISERAIKGFIWRVLIAYQVKYHYNLGEEAKREDLSPADRMGGFLEIFGMLKEELTKILISQDQEPILDDTFEKVISFYKTQFANR
;
A
#
# COMPACT_ATOMS: atom_id res chain seq x y z
N MET A 1 16.21 1.20 -23.51
CA MET A 1 15.40 0.04 -23.08
C MET A 1 14.36 0.57 -22.12
N SER A 2 13.09 0.19 -22.25
CA SER A 2 12.04 0.66 -21.34
C SER A 2 12.31 0.03 -19.97
N ASN A 3 12.79 0.82 -18.99
CA ASN A 3 13.00 0.39 -17.59
C ASN A 3 11.66 0.29 -16.85
N GLU A 4 10.69 -0.35 -17.48
CA GLU A 4 9.37 -0.52 -16.91
C GLU A 4 9.41 -1.72 -15.95
N ILE A 5 9.05 -1.47 -14.70
CA ILE A 5 8.92 -2.50 -13.67
C ILE A 5 7.85 -3.50 -14.08
N LYS A 6 8.10 -4.80 -13.89
CA LYS A 6 7.16 -5.85 -14.26
C LYS A 6 6.90 -6.80 -13.11
N PHE A 7 5.65 -7.20 -12.99
CA PHE A 7 5.18 -8.09 -11.92
C PHE A 7 4.66 -9.40 -12.50
N LYS A 8 4.75 -10.48 -11.73
CA LYS A 8 4.24 -11.81 -12.05
C LYS A 8 2.72 -11.71 -12.29
N PRO A 9 2.22 -11.96 -13.51
CA PRO A 9 0.82 -11.73 -13.85
C PRO A 9 -0.17 -12.49 -12.95
N LYS A 10 0.16 -13.75 -12.61
CA LYS A 10 -0.68 -14.57 -11.73
C LYS A 10 -0.88 -13.94 -10.34
N SER A 11 0.16 -13.34 -9.77
CA SER A 11 0.06 -12.68 -8.46
C SER A 11 -0.79 -11.42 -8.52
N ILE A 12 -0.77 -10.71 -9.65
CA ILE A 12 -1.65 -9.56 -9.90
C ILE A 12 -3.11 -10.02 -9.97
N GLU A 13 -3.39 -11.07 -10.76
CA GLU A 13 -4.74 -11.65 -10.89
C GLU A 13 -5.29 -12.14 -9.54
N GLU A 14 -4.47 -12.85 -8.75
CA GLU A 14 -4.84 -13.30 -7.41
C GLU A 14 -5.20 -12.14 -6.48
N ALA A 15 -4.43 -11.06 -6.50
CA ALA A 15 -4.71 -9.88 -5.68
C ALA A 15 -6.02 -9.19 -6.11
N GLU A 16 -6.32 -9.15 -7.41
CA GLU A 16 -7.59 -8.63 -7.90
C GLU A 16 -8.78 -9.46 -7.46
N GLU A 17 -8.68 -10.79 -7.58
CA GLU A 17 -9.73 -11.73 -7.19
C GLU A 17 -9.98 -11.70 -5.68
N ASP A 18 -8.93 -11.60 -4.88
CA ASP A 18 -9.06 -11.45 -3.43
C ASP A 18 -9.82 -10.17 -3.11
N TYR A 19 -9.44 -9.03 -3.71
CA TYR A 19 -10.10 -7.76 -3.44
C TYR A 19 -11.60 -7.78 -3.81
N LYS A 20 -11.98 -8.45 -4.91
CA LYS A 20 -13.40 -8.58 -5.32
C LYS A 20 -14.27 -9.27 -4.28
N LYS A 21 -13.70 -10.17 -3.48
CA LYS A 21 -14.42 -10.96 -2.48
C LYS A 21 -14.52 -10.25 -1.13
N LEU A 22 -13.86 -9.10 -0.97
CA LEU A 22 -13.83 -8.38 0.30
C LEU A 22 -15.11 -7.61 0.55
N HIS A 23 -15.64 -7.76 1.76
CA HIS A 23 -16.72 -6.93 2.29
C HIS A 23 -16.12 -5.88 3.24
N LEU A 24 -15.71 -4.75 2.67
CA LEU A 24 -15.13 -3.63 3.41
C LEU A 24 -16.22 -2.68 3.94
N THR A 25 -16.00 -2.13 5.13
CA THR A 25 -16.79 -0.98 5.59
C THR A 25 -16.51 0.25 4.72
N ALA A 26 -17.39 1.25 4.76
CA ALA A 26 -17.21 2.49 4.00
C ALA A 26 -15.88 3.21 4.35
N GLU A 27 -15.50 3.18 5.62
CA GLU A 27 -14.27 3.78 6.13
C GLU A 27 -13.02 3.05 5.63
N GLN A 28 -12.99 1.72 5.77
CA GLN A 28 -11.90 0.88 5.26
C GLN A 28 -11.74 1.06 3.75
N LYS A 29 -12.85 1.09 3.01
CA LYS A 29 -12.84 1.33 1.58
C LYS A 29 -12.24 2.69 1.23
N LYS A 30 -12.54 3.75 2.00
CA LYS A 30 -11.96 5.08 1.78
C LYS A 30 -10.45 5.08 1.96
N ILE A 31 -9.95 4.43 3.01
CA ILE A 31 -8.51 4.30 3.29
C ILE A 31 -7.82 3.55 2.15
N VAL A 32 -8.32 2.36 1.81
CA VAL A 32 -7.74 1.49 0.76
C VAL A 32 -7.75 2.18 -0.61
N VAL A 33 -8.84 2.85 -0.97
CA VAL A 33 -8.93 3.58 -2.26
C VAL A 33 -7.94 4.75 -2.29
N SER A 34 -7.83 5.52 -1.21
CA SER A 34 -6.94 6.69 -1.18
C SER A 34 -5.47 6.28 -1.32
N LEU A 35 -5.06 5.21 -0.62
CA LEU A 35 -3.72 4.65 -0.74
C LEU A 35 -3.47 4.06 -2.14
N ALA A 36 -4.45 3.36 -2.71
CA ALA A 36 -4.31 2.76 -4.03
C ALA A 36 -4.14 3.82 -5.12
N GLN A 37 -4.90 4.90 -5.08
CA GLN A 37 -4.79 6.00 -6.04
C GLN A 37 -3.43 6.68 -5.98
N LEU A 38 -2.86 6.83 -4.79
CA LEU A 38 -1.53 7.40 -4.60
C LEU A 38 -0.45 6.52 -5.26
N ILE A 39 -0.53 5.21 -5.09
CA ILE A 39 0.48 4.27 -5.59
C ILE A 39 0.31 4.01 -7.10
N ASN A 40 -0.92 3.98 -7.60
CA ASN A 40 -1.22 3.68 -9.00
C ASN A 40 -0.59 4.69 -9.98
N GLN A 41 -0.32 5.92 -9.52
CA GLN A 41 0.37 6.94 -10.31
C GLN A 41 1.80 6.55 -10.70
N TYR A 42 2.41 5.61 -9.97
CA TYR A 42 3.81 5.27 -10.12
C TYR A 42 4.06 3.80 -10.52
N LEU A 43 3.06 2.93 -10.41
CA LEU A 43 3.20 1.50 -10.73
C LEU A 43 2.30 1.07 -11.89
N PRO A 44 2.82 0.30 -12.86
CA PRO A 44 2.08 -0.21 -14.01
C PRO A 44 1.26 -1.47 -13.63
N ILE A 45 0.40 -1.35 -12.63
CA ILE A 45 -0.51 -2.40 -12.15
C ILE A 45 -1.91 -1.83 -12.01
N SER A 46 -2.93 -2.68 -12.13
CA SER A 46 -4.31 -2.22 -12.01
C SER A 46 -4.57 -1.68 -10.61
N GLU A 47 -5.39 -0.64 -10.49
CA GLU A 47 -5.77 -0.07 -9.20
C GLU A 47 -6.43 -1.14 -8.31
N ARG A 48 -7.14 -2.09 -8.92
CA ARG A 48 -7.77 -3.20 -8.20
C ARG A 48 -6.74 -4.13 -7.57
N ALA A 49 -5.66 -4.48 -8.29
CA ALA A 49 -4.59 -5.32 -7.75
C ALA A 49 -3.89 -4.61 -6.58
N ILE A 50 -3.59 -3.31 -6.73
CA ILE A 50 -3.02 -2.49 -5.65
C ILE A 50 -3.89 -2.54 -4.40
N LYS A 51 -5.21 -2.38 -4.55
CA LYS A 51 -6.15 -2.47 -3.42
C LYS A 51 -6.10 -3.84 -2.74
N GLY A 52 -5.95 -4.92 -3.50
CA GLY A 52 -5.73 -6.27 -2.99
C GLY A 52 -4.48 -6.39 -2.14
N PHE A 53 -3.33 -5.91 -2.65
CA PHE A 53 -2.07 -5.92 -1.90
C PHE A 53 -2.12 -5.05 -0.65
N ILE A 54 -2.66 -3.83 -0.76
CA ILE A 54 -2.86 -2.94 0.39
C ILE A 54 -3.69 -3.65 1.46
N TRP A 55 -4.79 -4.29 1.08
CA TRP A 55 -5.63 -4.97 2.06
C TRP A 55 -4.92 -6.12 2.77
N ARG A 56 -4.16 -6.95 2.04
CA ARG A 56 -3.35 -8.02 2.64
C ARG A 56 -2.37 -7.46 3.68
N VAL A 57 -1.67 -6.38 3.34
CA VAL A 57 -0.74 -5.70 4.26
C VAL A 57 -1.45 -5.13 5.47
N LEU A 58 -2.60 -4.50 5.26
CA LEU A 58 -3.39 -3.92 6.35
C LEU A 58 -3.90 -4.99 7.31
N ILE A 59 -4.33 -6.17 6.83
CA ILE A 59 -4.66 -7.31 7.71
C ILE A 59 -3.43 -7.74 8.51
N ALA A 60 -2.27 -7.89 7.86
CA ALA A 60 -1.06 -8.31 8.55
C ALA A 60 -0.63 -7.30 9.63
N TYR A 61 -0.75 -6.00 9.34
CA TYR A 61 -0.50 -4.92 10.29
C TYR A 61 -1.47 -4.96 11.48
N GLN A 62 -2.77 -5.11 11.21
CA GLN A 62 -3.80 -5.28 12.25
C GLN A 62 -3.51 -6.47 13.18
N VAL A 63 -3.14 -7.62 12.61
CA VAL A 63 -2.81 -8.82 13.39
C VAL A 63 -1.57 -8.58 14.24
N LYS A 64 -0.52 -7.97 13.68
CA LYS A 64 0.73 -7.66 14.38
C LYS A 64 0.50 -6.79 15.61
N TYR A 65 -0.40 -5.81 15.50
CA TYR A 65 -0.63 -4.82 16.54
C TYR A 65 -1.92 -5.06 17.35
N HIS A 66 -2.65 -6.13 17.07
CA HIS A 66 -3.95 -6.45 17.69
C HIS A 66 -4.98 -5.32 17.56
N TYR A 67 -5.09 -4.69 16.39
CA TYR A 67 -5.96 -3.54 16.13
C TYR A 67 -6.96 -3.76 15.00
N ASN A 68 -8.06 -3.01 15.02
CA ASN A 68 -9.03 -2.95 13.92
C ASN A 68 -8.89 -1.64 13.11
N LEU A 69 -9.00 -1.75 11.78
CA LEU A 69 -8.97 -0.62 10.84
C LEU A 69 -10.28 0.17 11.05
N GLY A 70 -10.14 1.37 11.62
CA GLY A 70 -11.25 2.23 12.05
C GLY A 70 -11.13 2.66 13.51
N GLU A 71 -10.36 1.96 14.35
CA GLU A 71 -10.04 2.42 15.71
C GLU A 71 -8.90 3.44 15.71
N GLU A 72 -7.89 3.28 14.85
CA GLU A 72 -6.84 4.29 14.65
C GLU A 72 -7.37 5.61 14.08
N ALA A 73 -8.31 5.55 13.13
CA ALA A 73 -8.93 6.75 12.55
C ALA A 73 -9.76 7.55 13.57
N LYS A 74 -10.16 6.91 14.67
CA LYS A 74 -10.85 7.54 15.80
C LYS A 74 -9.91 8.02 16.91
N ARG A 75 -8.62 7.67 16.85
CA ARG A 75 -7.62 8.26 17.74
C ARG A 75 -7.24 9.63 17.21
N GLU A 76 -8.08 10.62 17.53
CA GLU A 76 -7.78 12.04 17.29
C GLU A 76 -6.43 12.46 17.92
N ASP A 77 -5.95 11.70 18.91
CA ASP A 77 -4.74 11.94 19.69
C ASP A 77 -3.42 11.44 19.06
N LEU A 78 -3.46 10.75 17.90
CA LEU A 78 -2.22 10.31 17.27
C LEU A 78 -1.42 11.53 16.80
N SER A 79 -0.19 11.66 17.31
CA SER A 79 0.72 12.72 16.87
C SER A 79 1.03 12.58 15.37
N PRO A 80 1.40 13.66 14.67
CA PRO A 80 1.87 13.57 13.28
C PRO A 80 3.00 12.54 13.10
N ALA A 81 3.87 12.39 14.10
CA ALA A 81 4.95 11.42 14.10
C ALA A 81 4.44 9.97 14.13
N ASP A 82 3.44 9.67 14.95
CA ASP A 82 2.85 8.33 15.05
C ASP A 82 2.08 7.95 13.79
N ARG A 83 1.33 8.89 13.21
CA ARG A 83 0.65 8.72 11.92
C ARG A 83 1.66 8.41 10.82
N MET A 84 2.80 9.11 10.84
CA MET A 84 3.87 8.89 9.88
C MET A 84 4.56 7.53 10.10
N GLY A 85 4.76 7.12 11.35
CA GLY A 85 5.32 5.81 11.70
C GLY A 85 4.47 4.66 11.14
N GLY A 86 3.16 4.67 11.42
CA GLY A 86 2.24 3.65 10.91
C GLY A 86 2.17 3.62 9.39
N PHE A 87 2.13 4.79 8.73
CA PHE A 87 2.15 4.85 7.27
C PHE A 87 3.45 4.26 6.68
N LEU A 88 4.61 4.61 7.23
CA LEU A 88 5.90 4.09 6.74
C LEU A 88 6.00 2.58 6.90
N GLU A 89 5.46 2.03 8.00
CA GLU A 89 5.45 0.59 8.22
C GLU A 89 4.53 -0.13 7.23
N ILE A 90 3.30 0.36 7.03
CA ILE A 90 2.37 -0.18 6.03
C ILE A 90 3.00 -0.12 4.63
N PHE A 91 3.66 0.98 4.29
CA PHE A 91 4.36 1.09 3.01
C PHE A 91 5.55 0.16 2.89
N GLY A 92 6.33 -0.03 3.96
CA GLY A 92 7.43 -1.00 4.00
C GLY A 92 6.94 -2.42 3.72
N MET A 93 5.88 -2.84 4.43
CA MET A 93 5.25 -4.14 4.24
C MET A 93 4.69 -4.32 2.82
N LEU A 94 4.11 -3.27 2.24
CA LEU A 94 3.62 -3.29 0.87
C LEU A 94 4.75 -3.40 -0.15
N LYS A 95 5.87 -2.70 0.08
CA LYS A 95 7.07 -2.82 -0.75
C LYS A 95 7.57 -4.26 -0.76
N GLU A 96 7.68 -4.88 0.42
CA GLU A 96 8.11 -6.28 0.55
C GLU A 96 7.19 -7.24 -0.23
N GLU A 97 5.87 -7.07 -0.15
CA GLU A 97 4.92 -7.87 -0.93
C GLU A 97 5.10 -7.69 -2.43
N LEU A 98 5.31 -6.45 -2.90
CA LEU A 98 5.52 -6.15 -4.31
C LEU A 98 6.89 -6.64 -4.83
N THR A 99 7.94 -6.59 -4.01
CA THR A 99 9.27 -7.14 -4.36
C THR A 99 9.21 -8.64 -4.62
N LYS A 100 8.44 -9.41 -3.81
CA LYS A 100 8.28 -10.86 -3.96
C LYS A 100 7.66 -11.26 -5.31
N ILE A 101 6.86 -10.37 -5.88
CA ILE A 101 6.13 -10.62 -7.13
C ILE A 101 6.78 -9.96 -8.34
N LEU A 102 7.96 -9.36 -8.22
CA LEU A 102 8.72 -8.90 -9.38
C LEU A 102 9.03 -10.07 -10.33
N ILE A 103 8.99 -9.82 -11.63
CA ILE A 103 9.45 -10.80 -12.63
C ILE A 103 10.96 -11.04 -12.47
N SER A 104 11.71 -10.00 -12.10
CA SER A 104 13.14 -10.09 -11.87
C SER A 104 13.57 -9.18 -10.71
N GLN A 105 14.48 -9.67 -9.87
CA GLN A 105 14.94 -8.97 -8.66
C GLN A 105 15.84 -7.77 -8.99
N ASP A 106 16.44 -7.72 -10.18
CA ASP A 106 17.16 -6.54 -10.66
C ASP A 106 16.28 -5.28 -10.82
N GLN A 107 14.95 -5.44 -10.78
CA GLN A 107 13.99 -4.34 -10.81
C GLN A 107 13.67 -3.77 -9.42
N GLU A 108 14.18 -4.36 -8.33
CA GLU A 108 13.96 -3.87 -6.96
C GLU A 108 14.35 -2.39 -6.78
N PRO A 109 15.48 -1.89 -7.31
CA PRO A 109 15.82 -0.47 -7.19
C PRO A 109 14.81 0.49 -7.85
N ILE A 110 14.07 0.03 -8.88
CA ILE A 110 13.00 0.82 -9.52
C ILE A 110 11.79 0.91 -8.59
N LEU A 111 11.49 -0.18 -7.89
CA LEU A 111 10.44 -0.22 -6.87
C LEU A 111 10.81 0.67 -5.68
N ASP A 112 12.06 0.65 -5.24
CA ASP A 112 12.56 1.51 -4.17
C ASP A 112 12.38 3.00 -4.49
N ASP A 113 12.84 3.46 -5.66
CA ASP A 113 12.67 4.84 -6.12
C ASP A 113 11.18 5.24 -6.23
N THR A 114 10.33 4.30 -6.65
CA THR A 114 8.88 4.50 -6.68
C THR A 114 8.31 4.72 -5.28
N PHE A 115 8.70 3.91 -4.31
CA PHE A 115 8.23 4.03 -2.92
C PHE A 115 8.75 5.29 -2.24
N GLU A 116 9.99 5.69 -2.51
CA GLU A 116 10.55 6.96 -2.03
C GLU A 116 9.75 8.17 -2.52
N LYS A 117 9.35 8.16 -3.80
CA LYS A 117 8.47 9.20 -4.38
C LYS A 117 7.12 9.27 -3.68
N VAL A 118 6.50 8.12 -3.42
CA VAL A 118 5.21 8.07 -2.72
C VAL A 118 5.34 8.57 -1.27
N ILE A 119 6.39 8.16 -0.56
CA ILE A 119 6.65 8.62 0.82
C ILE A 119 6.89 10.14 0.84
N SER A 120 7.67 10.66 -0.11
CA SER A 120 7.92 12.10 -0.23
C SER A 120 6.64 12.89 -0.51
N PHE A 121 5.80 12.40 -1.43
CA PHE A 121 4.49 12.99 -1.70
C PHE A 121 3.61 12.98 -0.44
N TYR A 122 3.54 11.85 0.27
CA TYR A 122 2.72 11.76 1.48
C TYR A 122 3.18 12.73 2.57
N LYS A 123 4.50 12.81 2.81
CA LYS A 123 5.10 13.74 3.78
C LYS A 123 4.74 15.19 3.47
N THR A 124 4.83 15.61 2.21
CA THR A 124 4.55 17.00 1.82
C THR A 124 3.07 17.35 1.91
N GLN A 125 2.17 16.43 1.59
CA GLN A 125 0.73 16.71 1.46
C GLN A 125 -0.08 16.44 2.75
N PHE A 126 0.34 15.48 3.57
CA PHE A 126 -0.48 14.95 4.66
C PHE A 126 0.20 14.96 6.04
N ALA A 127 1.53 14.83 6.12
CA ALA A 127 2.21 14.76 7.42
C ALA A 127 2.30 16.11 8.16
N ASN A 128 2.14 17.23 7.46
CA ASN A 128 2.16 18.58 8.04
C ASN A 128 0.77 19.13 8.42
N ARG A 129 -0.28 18.29 8.39
CA ARG A 129 -1.66 18.68 8.73
C ARG A 129 -2.06 18.26 10.14
#